data_AF-A0A317P4J3-F1
#
_entry.id   AF-A0A317P4J3-F1
#
_cell.length_a   1.000
_cell.length_b   1.000
_cell.length_c   1.000
_cell.angle_alpha   90.00
_cell.angle_beta   90.00
_cell.angle_gamma   90.00
#
_symmetry.space_group_name_H-M   'P 1'
#
loop_
_entity.id
_entity.type
_entity.pdbx_description
1 polymer ?
#
loop_
_entity_poly.entity_id
_entity_poly.type
_entity_poly.pdbx_seq_one_letter_code
_entity_poly.pdbx_strand_id
1 'polypeptide(L)'
;MAVTANPGTERPYRFDERLRMIPADPETLAARVAVADPGDFGGLRRLGIALMLLGRHEEALDRLDQALALADTEGRRITVWINLADVYRYQGEATRAELLYRRALEASRALDDPELVSFAAHHLGKSLAEQHRPNEARDLLNVAMRLRVAEGDSELIESTRAALDHLAELALPLPPPIAALLGETPAWSDDHEGRGGNLVRAGGYWIKRGPRAVAEYERLNWLRDNGIAVPEVAAFAEDVLVLADTGTRSLAEATGDPAEVGALLGRTLRALHELPVADCPFDARLEVTLAQARRNVVEGFVDNADFDGDHRELTPETVHERLVTQRPDGEDLVVTHGDFTPGNVLAGGTVIDVGALGRADRYRDLALAERDLSGDFGVEAVVAFFTAYGLTAPERAKLDYYRLLDELF
;
A
#
# COMPACT_ATOMS: atom_id res chain seq x y z
N MET A 1 16.00 10.14 -55.67
CA MET A 1 16.58 8.90 -55.08
C MET A 1 17.06 9.29 -53.69
N ALA A 2 16.67 8.71 -52.58
CA ALA A 2 15.79 7.60 -52.25
C ALA A 2 15.53 7.71 -50.73
N VAL A 3 14.30 7.44 -50.27
CA VAL A 3 13.99 6.52 -49.15
C VAL A 3 14.59 6.91 -47.78
N THR A 4 13.80 7.27 -46.76
CA THR A 4 12.94 6.33 -46.01
C THR A 4 11.77 7.03 -45.29
N ALA A 5 10.65 6.31 -45.21
CA ALA A 5 9.54 6.56 -44.30
C ALA A 5 9.87 6.16 -42.84
N ASN A 6 9.22 6.87 -41.91
CA ASN A 6 8.79 6.54 -40.55
C ASN A 6 9.80 6.43 -39.37
N PRO A 7 9.54 7.17 -38.27
CA PRO A 7 9.73 6.66 -36.92
C PRO A 7 8.42 6.70 -36.11
N GLY A 8 7.77 5.54 -35.98
CA GLY A 8 6.96 5.10 -34.83
C GLY A 8 5.92 6.06 -34.22
N THR A 9 4.76 6.18 -34.86
CA THR A 9 3.53 6.78 -34.30
C THR A 9 2.68 5.80 -33.47
N GLU A 10 3.25 4.69 -33.03
CA GLU A 10 2.56 3.74 -32.15
C GLU A 10 2.78 4.14 -30.70
N ARG A 11 1.70 4.20 -29.93
CA ARG A 11 1.75 4.40 -28.47
C ARG A 11 2.71 3.36 -27.88
N PRO A 12 3.55 3.71 -26.88
CA PRO A 12 4.45 2.74 -26.26
C PRO A 12 3.72 1.66 -25.46
N TYR A 13 2.39 1.72 -25.43
CA TYR A 13 1.50 0.81 -24.76
C TYR A 13 0.35 0.40 -25.68
N ARG A 14 -0.22 -0.77 -25.38
CA ARG A 14 -1.54 -1.22 -25.85
C ARG A 14 -2.44 -1.41 -24.63
N PHE A 15 -3.73 -1.64 -24.85
CA PHE A 15 -4.65 -2.00 -23.78
C PHE A 15 -4.79 -3.51 -23.67
N ASP A 16 -4.82 -4.04 -22.44
CA ASP A 16 -5.28 -5.41 -22.17
C ASP A 16 -6.81 -5.50 -22.27
N GLU A 17 -7.39 -6.70 -22.10
CA GLU A 17 -8.86 -6.88 -22.11
C GLU A 17 -9.61 -6.07 -21.03
N ARG A 18 -8.88 -5.44 -20.11
CA ARG A 18 -9.40 -4.67 -18.96
C ARG A 18 -9.15 -3.18 -19.12
N LEU A 19 -8.74 -2.76 -20.32
CA LEU A 19 -8.40 -1.38 -20.61
C LEU A 19 -7.24 -0.85 -19.74
N ARG A 20 -6.37 -1.70 -19.20
CA ARG A 20 -5.10 -1.26 -18.58
C ARG A 20 -4.04 -1.13 -19.65
N MET A 21 -3.20 -0.11 -19.51
CA MET A 21 -2.05 0.10 -20.38
C MET A 21 -1.00 -0.95 -20.05
N ILE A 22 -0.53 -1.66 -21.07
CA ILE A 22 0.59 -2.61 -20.99
C ILE A 22 1.60 -2.28 -22.09
N PRO A 23 2.91 -2.53 -21.88
CA PRO A 23 3.93 -2.18 -22.86
C PRO A 23 3.68 -2.90 -24.18
N ALA A 24 3.71 -2.16 -25.29
CA ALA A 24 3.59 -2.73 -26.63
C ALA A 24 4.87 -3.52 -27.00
N ASP A 25 6.02 -2.99 -26.59
CA ASP A 25 7.35 -3.60 -26.71
C ASP A 25 8.13 -3.36 -25.40
N PRO A 26 8.14 -4.34 -24.48
CA PRO A 26 8.82 -4.21 -23.18
C PRO A 26 10.33 -3.99 -23.31
N GLU A 27 10.99 -4.63 -24.29
CA GLU A 27 12.45 -4.55 -24.46
C GLU A 27 12.86 -3.16 -24.94
N THR A 28 12.17 -2.64 -25.97
CA THR A 28 12.42 -1.28 -26.46
C THR A 28 12.10 -0.23 -25.39
N LEU A 29 11.02 -0.42 -24.62
CA LEU A 29 10.67 0.48 -23.52
C LEU A 29 11.75 0.46 -22.42
N ALA A 30 12.24 -0.72 -22.04
CA ALA A 30 13.32 -0.87 -21.06
C ALA A 30 14.62 -0.20 -21.52
N ALA A 31 14.99 -0.35 -22.80
CA ALA A 31 16.16 0.31 -23.37
C ALA A 31 16.03 1.85 -23.33
N ARG A 32 14.84 2.40 -23.61
CA ARG A 32 14.58 3.85 -23.51
C ARG A 32 14.68 4.34 -22.07
N VAL A 33 14.13 3.60 -21.11
CA VAL A 33 14.20 3.91 -19.68
C VAL A 33 15.65 3.92 -19.20
N ALA A 34 16.48 2.97 -19.65
CA ALA A 34 17.88 2.86 -19.21
C ALA A 34 18.78 4.06 -19.58
N VAL A 35 18.42 4.81 -20.63
CA VAL A 35 19.19 5.98 -21.09
C VAL A 35 18.50 7.31 -20.79
N ALA A 36 17.33 7.29 -20.14
CA ALA A 36 16.56 8.49 -19.83
C ALA A 36 17.10 9.18 -18.58
N ASP A 37 17.53 10.43 -18.71
CA ASP A 37 17.95 11.30 -17.60
C ASP A 37 17.21 12.66 -17.65
N PRO A 38 15.88 12.68 -17.49
CA PRO A 38 15.11 13.91 -17.53
C PRO A 38 15.21 14.68 -16.21
N GLY A 39 15.55 15.97 -16.28
CA GLY A 39 15.48 16.90 -15.14
C GLY A 39 14.25 17.82 -15.16
N ASP A 40 13.36 17.68 -16.14
CA ASP A 40 12.17 18.53 -16.31
C ASP A 40 10.88 17.78 -15.93
N PHE A 41 9.84 18.54 -15.56
CA PHE A 41 8.53 18.00 -15.17
C PHE A 41 7.97 16.98 -16.18
N GLY A 42 8.00 17.33 -17.47
CA GLY A 42 7.41 16.50 -18.52
C GLY A 42 8.18 15.20 -18.75
N GLY A 43 9.52 15.24 -18.70
CA GLY A 43 10.37 14.06 -18.85
C GLY A 43 10.23 13.10 -17.68
N LEU A 44 10.26 13.61 -16.44
CA LEU A 44 10.08 12.81 -15.22
C LEU A 44 8.72 12.10 -15.20
N ARG A 45 7.65 12.81 -15.55
CA ARG A 45 6.29 12.23 -15.65
C ARG A 45 6.21 11.09 -16.68
N ARG A 46 6.81 11.26 -17.86
CA ARG A 46 6.85 10.22 -18.89
C ARG A 46 7.68 9.01 -18.47
N LEU A 47 8.80 9.24 -17.80
CA LEU A 47 9.65 8.17 -17.27
C LEU A 47 8.93 7.36 -16.19
N GLY A 48 8.20 8.02 -15.30
CA GLY A 48 7.34 7.36 -14.30
C GLY A 48 6.31 6.42 -14.94
N ILE A 49 5.57 6.89 -15.96
CA ILE A 49 4.62 6.04 -16.69
C ILE A 49 5.34 4.84 -17.35
N ALA A 50 6.49 5.07 -18.00
CA ALA A 50 7.24 4.00 -18.64
C ALA A 50 7.71 2.93 -17.64
N LEU A 51 8.20 3.33 -16.47
CA LEU A 51 8.61 2.44 -15.39
C LEU A 51 7.42 1.65 -14.83
N MET A 52 6.26 2.29 -14.66
CA MET A 52 5.02 1.62 -14.27
C MET A 52 4.62 0.51 -15.24
N LEU A 53 4.65 0.79 -16.55
CA LEU A 53 4.32 -0.21 -17.59
C LEU A 53 5.29 -1.40 -17.58
N LEU A 54 6.53 -1.19 -17.14
CA LEU A 54 7.53 -2.27 -16.99
C LEU A 54 7.43 -3.01 -15.64
N GLY A 55 6.45 -2.67 -14.79
CA GLY A 55 6.32 -3.23 -13.44
C GLY A 55 7.37 -2.71 -12.44
N ARG A 56 8.19 -1.72 -12.82
CA ARG A 56 9.21 -1.10 -11.97
C ARG A 56 8.58 0.01 -11.13
N HIS A 57 7.60 -0.37 -10.31
CA HIS A 57 6.71 0.56 -9.63
C HIS A 57 7.43 1.49 -8.63
N GLU A 58 8.38 0.97 -7.85
CA GLU A 58 9.17 1.78 -6.90
C GLU A 58 9.91 2.92 -7.60
N GLU A 59 10.59 2.60 -8.70
CA GLU A 59 11.29 3.61 -9.49
C GLU A 59 10.30 4.57 -10.16
N ALA A 60 9.11 4.09 -10.54
CA ALA A 60 8.06 4.96 -11.10
C ALA A 60 7.60 6.00 -10.07
N LEU A 61 7.36 5.60 -8.82
CA LEU A 61 7.02 6.49 -7.72
C LEU A 61 8.13 7.53 -7.52
N ASP A 62 9.41 7.11 -7.47
CA ASP A 62 10.54 8.03 -7.29
C ASP A 62 10.61 9.12 -8.38
N ARG A 63 10.33 8.79 -9.65
CA ARG A 63 10.33 9.80 -10.73
C ARG A 63 9.10 10.70 -10.69
N LEU A 64 7.95 10.18 -10.27
CA LEU A 64 6.73 10.96 -10.14
C LEU A 64 6.79 11.90 -8.93
N ASP A 65 7.45 11.51 -7.84
CA ASP A 65 7.80 12.39 -6.71
C ASP A 65 8.64 13.58 -7.15
N GLN A 66 9.67 13.33 -7.96
CA GLN A 66 10.49 14.39 -8.53
C GLN A 66 9.67 15.30 -9.45
N ALA A 67 8.75 14.74 -10.24
CA ALA A 67 7.84 15.53 -11.06
C ALA A 67 6.88 16.38 -10.20
N LEU A 68 6.37 15.84 -9.09
CA LEU A 68 5.50 16.55 -8.16
C LEU A 68 6.22 17.75 -7.54
N ALA A 69 7.50 17.59 -7.17
CA ALA A 69 8.33 18.67 -6.66
C ALA A 69 8.55 19.82 -7.68
N LEU A 70 8.52 19.51 -8.98
CA LEU A 70 8.62 20.50 -10.06
C LEU A 70 7.26 21.07 -10.51
N ALA A 71 6.15 20.63 -9.93
CA ALA A 71 4.81 21.08 -10.31
C ALA A 71 4.53 22.50 -9.78
N ASP A 72 4.58 23.47 -10.69
CA ASP A 72 4.37 24.90 -10.46
C ASP A 72 2.89 25.33 -10.57
N THR A 73 2.02 24.49 -11.14
CA THR A 73 0.57 24.74 -11.23
C THR A 73 -0.23 23.61 -10.60
N GLU A 74 -1.44 23.94 -10.15
CA GLU A 74 -2.35 22.96 -9.58
C GLU A 74 -2.77 21.89 -10.60
N GLY A 75 -3.01 22.30 -11.85
CA GLY A 75 -3.25 21.36 -12.96
C GLY A 75 -2.11 20.34 -13.13
N ARG A 76 -0.84 20.78 -13.05
CA ARG A 76 0.30 19.85 -13.09
C ARG A 76 0.31 18.88 -11.91
N ARG A 77 0.01 19.35 -10.70
CA ARG A 77 -0.10 18.47 -9.51
C ARG A 77 -1.17 17.41 -9.69
N ILE A 78 -2.36 17.80 -10.17
CA ILE A 78 -3.47 16.89 -10.48
C ILE A 78 -3.02 15.79 -11.46
N THR A 79 -2.31 16.15 -12.54
CA THR A 79 -1.83 15.15 -13.51
C THR A 79 -0.76 14.20 -12.96
N VAL A 80 -0.02 14.61 -11.92
CA VAL A 80 0.93 13.76 -11.22
C VAL A 80 0.20 12.86 -10.21
N TRP A 81 -0.77 13.38 -9.45
CA TRP A 81 -1.60 12.55 -8.57
C TRP A 81 -2.33 11.44 -9.31
N ILE A 82 -2.86 11.71 -10.51
CA ILE A 82 -3.49 10.67 -11.35
C ILE A 82 -2.47 9.60 -11.76
N ASN A 83 -1.24 9.99 -12.10
CA ASN A 83 -0.20 9.03 -12.45
C ASN A 83 0.27 8.20 -11.25
N LEU A 84 0.47 8.83 -10.09
CA LEU A 84 0.80 8.15 -8.85
C LEU A 84 -0.33 7.17 -8.48
N ALA A 85 -1.59 7.60 -8.62
CA ALA A 85 -2.76 6.75 -8.43
C ALA A 85 -2.78 5.55 -9.39
N ASP A 86 -2.40 5.74 -10.65
CA ASP A 86 -2.21 4.65 -11.60
C ASP A 86 -1.08 3.71 -11.13
N VAL A 87 0.07 4.21 -10.67
CA VAL A 87 1.13 3.34 -10.14
C VAL A 87 0.60 2.50 -8.98
N TYR A 88 -0.09 3.11 -8.01
CA TYR A 88 -0.71 2.39 -6.89
C TYR A 88 -1.74 1.37 -7.35
N ARG A 89 -2.56 1.72 -8.33
CA ARG A 89 -3.55 0.80 -8.91
C ARG A 89 -2.89 -0.43 -9.55
N TYR A 90 -1.77 -0.26 -10.25
CA TYR A 90 -1.00 -1.38 -10.83
C TYR A 90 -0.23 -2.17 -9.78
N GLN A 91 0.14 -1.52 -8.66
CA GLN A 91 0.64 -2.16 -7.44
C GLN A 91 -0.46 -2.82 -6.59
N GLY A 92 -1.73 -2.83 -7.03
CA GLY A 92 -2.86 -3.38 -6.26
C GLY A 92 -3.17 -2.62 -4.96
N GLU A 93 -2.65 -1.41 -4.78
CA GLU A 93 -2.88 -0.53 -3.64
C GLU A 93 -4.14 0.30 -3.87
N ALA A 94 -5.28 -0.38 -3.96
CA ALA A 94 -6.56 0.19 -4.36
C ALA A 94 -6.97 1.41 -3.51
N THR A 95 -6.79 1.33 -2.19
CA THR A 95 -7.09 2.42 -1.26
C THR A 95 -6.26 3.69 -1.54
N ARG A 96 -4.93 3.54 -1.73
CA ARG A 96 -4.04 4.67 -2.03
C ARG A 96 -4.34 5.27 -3.40
N ALA A 97 -4.59 4.42 -4.39
CA ALA A 97 -5.01 4.86 -5.72
C ALA A 97 -6.31 5.67 -5.65
N GLU A 98 -7.34 5.16 -4.97
CA GLU A 98 -8.63 5.82 -4.82
C GLU A 98 -8.52 7.18 -4.11
N LEU A 99 -7.70 7.27 -3.05
CA LEU A 99 -7.45 8.51 -2.33
C LEU A 99 -6.87 9.59 -3.26
N LEU A 100 -5.83 9.25 -4.02
CA LEU A 100 -5.21 10.18 -4.97
C LEU A 100 -6.15 10.55 -6.13
N TYR A 101 -6.92 9.60 -6.65
CA TYR A 101 -7.91 9.89 -7.69
C TYR A 101 -9.02 10.83 -7.20
N ARG A 102 -9.52 10.63 -5.98
CA ARG A 102 -10.49 11.52 -5.36
C ARG A 102 -9.91 12.91 -5.13
N ARG A 103 -8.68 13.00 -4.63
CA ARG A 103 -7.95 14.26 -4.47
C ARG A 103 -7.83 15.00 -5.81
N ALA A 104 -7.43 14.30 -6.87
CA ALA A 104 -7.34 14.87 -8.22
C ALA A 104 -8.71 15.34 -8.74
N LEU A 105 -9.79 14.58 -8.49
CA LEU A 105 -11.15 14.94 -8.89
C LEU A 105 -11.69 16.16 -8.11
N GLU A 106 -11.41 16.25 -6.82
CA GLU A 106 -11.80 17.39 -6.00
C GLU A 106 -11.05 18.66 -6.42
N ALA A 107 -9.72 18.58 -6.55
CA ALA A 107 -8.90 19.70 -6.97
C ALA A 107 -9.25 20.17 -8.39
N SER A 108 -9.51 19.27 -9.34
CA SER A 108 -9.95 19.64 -10.69
C SER A 108 -11.31 20.33 -10.71
N ARG A 109 -12.25 19.94 -9.83
CA ARG A 109 -13.52 20.65 -9.64
C ARG A 109 -13.30 22.04 -9.05
N ALA A 110 -12.40 22.18 -8.08
CA ALA A 110 -12.09 23.48 -7.47
C ALA A 110 -11.42 24.47 -8.46
N LEU A 111 -10.76 23.95 -9.50
CA LEU A 111 -10.22 24.76 -10.60
C LEU A 111 -11.26 25.13 -11.67
N ASP A 112 -12.47 24.57 -11.59
CA ASP A 112 -13.51 24.67 -12.63
C ASP A 112 -12.98 24.29 -14.04
N ASP A 113 -12.10 23.28 -14.11
CA ASP A 113 -11.47 22.79 -15.35
C ASP A 113 -12.18 21.51 -15.86
N PRO A 114 -13.06 21.60 -16.88
CA PRO A 114 -13.84 20.46 -17.36
C PRO A 114 -12.99 19.31 -17.91
N GLU A 115 -11.85 19.63 -18.54
CA GLU A 115 -10.94 18.65 -19.12
C GLU A 115 -10.34 17.80 -18.00
N LEU A 116 -9.79 18.46 -16.97
CA LEU A 116 -9.22 17.79 -15.80
C LEU A 116 -10.27 17.02 -14.99
N VAL A 117 -11.49 17.55 -14.81
CA VAL A 117 -12.58 16.84 -14.14
C VAL A 117 -12.95 15.57 -14.91
N SER A 118 -13.06 15.66 -16.24
CA SER A 118 -13.38 14.49 -17.06
C SER A 118 -12.28 13.43 -17.00
N PHE A 119 -11.02 13.85 -16.92
CA PHE A 119 -9.87 12.96 -16.83
C PHE A 119 -9.81 12.26 -15.47
N ALA A 120 -9.89 13.00 -14.36
CA ALA A 120 -9.89 12.43 -13.01
C ALA A 120 -11.09 11.50 -12.77
N ALA A 121 -12.30 11.89 -13.20
CA ALA A 121 -13.51 11.08 -13.04
C ALA A 121 -13.41 9.76 -13.82
N HIS A 122 -12.85 9.77 -15.04
CA HIS A 122 -12.67 8.57 -15.83
C HIS A 122 -11.72 7.57 -15.14
N HIS A 123 -10.56 8.04 -14.67
CA HIS A 123 -9.59 7.17 -14.01
C HIS A 123 -10.11 6.63 -12.68
N LEU A 124 -10.77 7.46 -11.86
CA LEU A 124 -11.42 6.99 -10.63
C LEU A 124 -12.49 5.96 -10.92
N GLY A 125 -13.32 6.19 -11.96
CA GLY A 125 -14.38 5.27 -12.36
C GLY A 125 -13.83 3.89 -12.73
N LYS A 126 -12.73 3.83 -13.50
CA LYS A 126 -12.07 2.55 -13.82
C LYS A 126 -11.50 1.87 -12.57
N SER A 127 -10.85 2.63 -11.69
CA SER A 127 -10.31 2.11 -10.43
C SER A 127 -11.41 1.48 -9.55
N LEU A 128 -12.57 2.13 -9.45
CA LEU A 128 -13.72 1.61 -8.69
C LEU A 128 -14.34 0.37 -9.33
N ALA A 129 -14.36 0.29 -10.67
CA ALA A 129 -14.84 -0.90 -11.37
C ALA A 129 -13.95 -2.12 -11.08
N GLU A 130 -12.62 -1.94 -11.05
CA GLU A 130 -11.65 -2.99 -10.67
C GLU A 130 -11.85 -3.48 -9.21
N GLN A 131 -12.40 -2.61 -8.34
CA GLN A 131 -12.72 -2.90 -6.94
C GLN A 131 -14.14 -3.46 -6.72
N HIS A 132 -14.82 -3.97 -7.76
CA HIS A 132 -16.18 -4.49 -7.68
C HIS A 132 -17.24 -3.46 -7.23
N ARG A 133 -17.02 -2.16 -7.51
CA ARG A 133 -17.96 -1.06 -7.22
C ARG A 133 -18.56 -0.43 -8.51
N PRO A 134 -19.30 -1.21 -9.33
CA PRO A 134 -19.68 -0.80 -10.69
C PRO A 134 -20.70 0.35 -10.74
N ASN A 135 -21.47 0.56 -9.67
CA ASN A 135 -22.47 1.65 -9.62
C ASN A 135 -21.78 3.01 -9.46
N GLU A 136 -20.86 3.13 -8.51
CA GLU A 136 -20.07 4.36 -8.32
C GLU A 136 -19.16 4.63 -9.52
N ALA A 137 -18.57 3.56 -10.08
CA ALA A 137 -17.81 3.64 -11.33
C ALA A 137 -18.65 4.22 -12.47
N ARG A 138 -19.89 3.74 -12.65
CA ARG A 138 -20.81 4.21 -13.68
C ARG A 138 -21.15 5.69 -13.52
N ASP A 139 -21.40 6.14 -12.29
CA ASP A 139 -21.74 7.54 -12.03
C ASP A 139 -20.60 8.48 -12.42
N LEU A 140 -19.37 8.11 -12.08
CA LEU A 140 -18.17 8.88 -12.42
C LEU A 140 -17.86 8.85 -13.93
N LEU A 141 -17.98 7.69 -14.57
CA LEU A 141 -17.78 7.57 -16.01
C LEU A 141 -18.86 8.34 -16.79
N ASN A 142 -20.09 8.42 -16.29
CA ASN A 142 -21.14 9.26 -16.87
C ASN A 142 -20.83 10.77 -16.72
N VAL A 143 -20.20 11.19 -15.62
CA VAL A 143 -19.68 12.57 -15.48
C VAL A 143 -18.62 12.82 -16.55
N ALA A 144 -17.62 11.94 -16.67
CA ALA A 144 -16.56 12.07 -17.68
C ALA A 144 -17.11 12.11 -19.11
N MET A 145 -18.07 11.23 -19.42
CA MET A 145 -18.70 11.16 -20.74
C MET A 145 -19.39 12.47 -21.11
N ARG A 146 -20.19 13.05 -20.20
CA ARG A 146 -20.89 14.32 -20.46
C ARG A 146 -19.92 15.47 -20.79
N LEU A 147 -18.81 15.57 -20.05
CA LEU A 147 -17.81 16.62 -20.26
C LEU A 147 -17.08 16.43 -21.59
N ARG A 148 -16.62 15.20 -21.89
CA ARG A 148 -15.90 14.87 -23.14
C ARG A 148 -16.78 15.06 -24.39
N VAL A 149 -18.07 14.74 -24.31
CA VAL A 149 -19.03 15.01 -25.40
C VAL A 149 -19.20 16.52 -25.63
N ALA A 150 -19.20 17.33 -24.57
CA ALA A 150 -19.29 18.78 -24.70
C ALA A 150 -18.02 19.39 -25.34
N GLU A 151 -16.84 18.83 -25.05
CA GLU A 151 -15.56 19.25 -25.64
C GLU A 151 -15.33 18.73 -27.06
N GLY A 152 -15.88 17.56 -27.40
CA GLY A 152 -15.83 16.97 -28.75
C GLY A 152 -14.59 16.12 -29.05
N ASP A 153 -13.84 15.68 -28.03
CA ASP A 153 -12.69 14.78 -28.23
C ASP A 153 -13.17 13.34 -28.48
N SER A 154 -13.17 12.92 -29.75
CA SER A 154 -13.65 11.60 -30.17
C SER A 154 -12.89 10.43 -29.53
N GLU A 155 -11.60 10.60 -29.23
CA GLU A 155 -10.78 9.54 -28.66
C GLU A 155 -11.12 9.34 -27.18
N LEU A 156 -11.22 10.44 -26.44
CA LEU A 156 -11.59 10.40 -25.02
C LEU A 156 -13.03 9.92 -24.82
N ILE A 157 -13.95 10.29 -25.73
CA ILE A 157 -15.33 9.78 -25.76
C ILE A 157 -15.31 8.26 -25.92
N GLU A 158 -14.57 7.75 -26.90
CA GLU A 158 -14.49 6.31 -27.16
C GLU A 158 -13.91 5.53 -25.98
N SER A 159 -12.85 6.07 -25.37
CA SER A 159 -12.25 5.50 -24.16
C SER A 159 -13.25 5.38 -23.01
N THR A 160 -14.05 6.43 -22.74
CA THR A 160 -15.08 6.37 -21.68
C THR A 160 -16.22 5.44 -22.06
N ARG A 161 -16.60 5.38 -23.33
CA ARG A 161 -17.66 4.49 -23.82
C ARG A 161 -17.27 3.02 -23.60
N ALA A 162 -16.05 2.65 -23.99
CA ALA A 162 -15.53 1.31 -23.74
C ALA A 162 -15.54 0.97 -22.24
N ALA A 163 -15.12 1.90 -21.37
CA ALA A 163 -15.16 1.68 -19.93
C ALA A 163 -16.59 1.47 -19.38
N LEU A 164 -17.59 2.20 -19.90
CA LEU A 164 -19.00 2.04 -19.52
C LEU A 164 -19.61 0.71 -20.00
N ASP A 165 -19.33 0.34 -21.26
CA ASP A 165 -19.86 -0.86 -21.89
C ASP A 165 -19.31 -2.14 -21.21
N HIS A 166 -18.07 -2.08 -20.70
CA HIS A 166 -17.35 -3.22 -20.10
C HIS A 166 -17.24 -3.16 -18.56
N LEU A 167 -18.07 -2.37 -17.87
CA LEU A 167 -17.99 -2.20 -16.41
C LEU A 167 -17.95 -3.50 -15.60
N ALA A 168 -18.75 -4.50 -15.98
CA ALA A 168 -18.78 -5.79 -15.31
C ALA A 168 -17.51 -6.63 -15.56
N GLU A 169 -16.85 -6.41 -16.70
CA GLU A 169 -15.64 -7.13 -17.13
C GLU A 169 -14.36 -6.48 -16.57
N LEU A 170 -14.43 -5.20 -16.18
CA LEU A 170 -13.36 -4.50 -15.47
C LEU A 170 -13.08 -5.10 -14.08
N ALA A 171 -14.08 -5.70 -13.44
CA ALA A 171 -13.92 -6.38 -12.15
C ALA A 171 -12.91 -7.52 -12.25
N LEU A 172 -11.85 -7.47 -11.44
CA LEU A 172 -10.81 -8.50 -11.43
C LEU A 172 -11.42 -9.86 -11.02
N PRO A 173 -11.57 -10.89 -11.90
CA PRO A 173 -12.09 -12.17 -11.46
C PRO A 173 -11.15 -12.80 -10.46
N LEU A 174 -11.71 -13.68 -9.63
CA LEU A 174 -10.91 -14.53 -8.77
C LEU A 174 -10.17 -15.56 -9.62
N PRO A 175 -8.88 -15.82 -9.35
CA PRO A 175 -8.16 -16.89 -10.01
C PRO A 175 -8.91 -18.23 -9.85
N PRO A 176 -8.86 -19.16 -10.83
CA PRO A 176 -9.66 -20.39 -10.79
C PRO A 176 -9.55 -21.20 -9.49
N PRO A 177 -8.36 -21.34 -8.84
CA PRO A 177 -8.28 -22.01 -7.55
C PRO A 177 -9.06 -21.30 -6.43
N ILE A 178 -9.09 -19.97 -6.46
CA ILE A 178 -9.82 -19.15 -5.47
C ILE A 178 -11.32 -19.21 -5.75
N ALA A 179 -11.75 -19.11 -7.00
CA ALA A 179 -13.15 -19.24 -7.39
C ALA A 179 -13.70 -20.64 -7.05
N ALA A 180 -12.90 -21.70 -7.16
CA ALA A 180 -13.29 -23.04 -6.74
C ALA A 180 -13.51 -23.16 -5.22
N LEU A 181 -12.80 -22.35 -4.42
CA LEU A 181 -12.93 -22.31 -2.97
C LEU A 181 -14.11 -21.44 -2.51
N LEU A 182 -14.24 -20.22 -3.07
CA LEU A 182 -15.18 -19.20 -2.60
C LEU A 182 -16.47 -19.10 -3.42
N GLY A 183 -16.53 -19.76 -4.58
CA GLY A 183 -17.53 -19.56 -5.61
C GLY A 183 -17.16 -18.44 -6.59
N GLU A 184 -17.78 -18.43 -7.77
CA GLU A 184 -17.51 -17.43 -8.82
C GLU A 184 -17.94 -16.01 -8.41
N THR A 185 -18.94 -15.91 -7.52
CA THR A 185 -19.45 -14.64 -6.97
C THR A 185 -19.63 -14.79 -5.46
N PRO A 186 -18.56 -14.63 -4.66
CA PRO A 186 -18.65 -14.74 -3.21
C PRO A 186 -19.56 -13.64 -2.64
N ALA A 187 -20.25 -13.95 -1.54
CA ALA A 187 -20.91 -12.94 -0.74
C ALA A 187 -19.85 -12.26 0.13
N TRP A 188 -19.48 -11.03 -0.22
CA TRP A 188 -18.53 -10.22 0.54
C TRP A 188 -19.22 -9.61 1.77
N SER A 189 -18.55 -9.69 2.91
CA SER A 189 -18.90 -8.96 4.13
C SER A 189 -17.91 -7.83 4.35
N ASP A 190 -18.41 -6.71 4.89
CA ASP A 190 -17.62 -5.55 5.32
C ASP A 190 -17.05 -5.75 6.74
N ASP A 191 -17.18 -6.93 7.34
CA ASP A 191 -16.55 -7.24 8.64
C ASP A 191 -15.03 -7.09 8.53
N HIS A 192 -14.44 -6.15 9.28
CA HIS A 192 -13.00 -6.03 9.44
C HIS A 192 -12.64 -5.48 10.84
N GLU A 193 -11.64 -6.08 11.49
CA GLU A 193 -10.95 -5.52 12.67
C GLU A 193 -9.73 -4.74 12.16
N GLY A 194 -9.86 -3.44 11.89
CA GLY A 194 -8.75 -2.59 11.42
C GLY A 194 -8.96 -1.91 10.06
N ARG A 195 -8.35 -0.72 9.89
CA ARG A 195 -8.56 0.18 8.73
C ARG A 195 -7.73 -0.29 7.52
N GLY A 196 -8.27 -1.18 6.69
CA GLY A 196 -7.64 -1.55 5.43
C GLY A 196 -8.63 -2.04 4.40
N GLY A 197 -9.02 -1.18 3.44
CA GLY A 197 -10.02 -1.47 2.40
C GLY A 197 -9.70 -2.60 1.40
N ASN A 198 -8.61 -3.34 1.61
CA ASN A 198 -8.20 -4.50 0.81
C ASN A 198 -8.51 -5.85 1.48
N LEU A 199 -9.03 -5.83 2.72
CA LEU A 199 -9.44 -7.01 3.46
C LEU A 199 -10.95 -7.17 3.36
N VAL A 200 -11.41 -8.29 2.81
CA VAL A 200 -12.83 -8.63 2.74
C VAL A 200 -13.04 -10.04 3.28
N ARG A 201 -14.16 -10.25 3.96
CA ARG A 201 -14.52 -11.56 4.50
C ARG A 201 -15.54 -12.23 3.58
N ALA A 202 -15.33 -13.51 3.28
CA ALA A 202 -16.32 -14.33 2.57
C ALA A 202 -16.44 -15.69 3.27
N GLY A 203 -17.55 -15.91 3.97
CA GLY A 203 -17.73 -17.10 4.81
C GLY A 203 -16.70 -17.16 5.94
N GLY A 204 -16.01 -18.30 6.07
CA GLY A 204 -14.95 -18.52 7.06
C GLY A 204 -13.56 -18.13 6.58
N TYR A 205 -13.44 -17.17 5.65
CA TYR A 205 -12.18 -16.78 5.04
C TYR A 205 -11.99 -15.27 5.00
N TRP A 206 -10.73 -14.88 5.14
CA TRP A 206 -10.22 -13.53 4.94
C TRP A 206 -9.49 -13.46 3.61
N ILE A 207 -9.85 -12.49 2.77
CA ILE A 207 -9.32 -12.36 1.41
C ILE A 207 -8.58 -11.03 1.31
N LYS A 208 -7.34 -11.11 0.81
CA LYS A 208 -6.51 -9.96 0.47
C LYS A 208 -6.08 -10.08 -0.99
N ARG A 209 -6.00 -8.96 -1.69
CA ARG A 209 -5.58 -8.93 -3.09
C ARG A 209 -4.50 -7.88 -3.36
N GLY A 210 -3.63 -8.20 -4.32
CA GLY A 210 -2.58 -7.34 -4.83
C GLY A 210 -1.19 -7.67 -4.28
N PRO A 211 -0.16 -6.96 -4.75
CA PRO A 211 1.22 -7.06 -4.26
C PRO A 211 1.41 -7.12 -2.74
N ARG A 212 0.60 -6.43 -1.92
CA ARG A 212 0.66 -6.62 -0.45
C ARG A 212 0.25 -8.02 -0.02
N ALA A 213 -0.78 -8.59 -0.64
CA ALA A 213 -1.20 -9.97 -0.39
C ALA A 213 -0.12 -10.98 -0.83
N VAL A 214 0.59 -10.71 -1.94
CA VAL A 214 1.74 -11.50 -2.39
C VAL A 214 2.88 -11.41 -1.36
N ALA A 215 3.23 -10.19 -0.95
CA ALA A 215 4.27 -9.93 0.03
C ALA A 215 3.96 -10.60 1.38
N GLU A 216 2.71 -10.53 1.82
CA GLU A 216 2.23 -11.17 3.04
C GLU A 216 2.24 -12.70 2.91
N TYR A 217 1.79 -13.27 1.79
CA TYR A 217 1.86 -14.71 1.53
C TYR A 217 3.28 -15.25 1.65
N GLU A 218 4.26 -14.59 1.03
CA GLU A 218 5.67 -14.97 1.12
C GLU A 218 6.18 -14.96 2.57
N ARG A 219 5.78 -13.94 3.34
CA ARG A 219 6.19 -13.76 4.75
C ARG A 219 5.50 -14.76 5.68
N LEU A 220 4.21 -15.04 5.48
CA LEU A 220 3.48 -16.08 6.20
C LEU A 220 4.12 -17.46 5.98
N ASN A 221 4.48 -17.80 4.74
CA ASN A 221 5.14 -19.06 4.45
C ASN A 221 6.51 -19.15 5.12
N TRP A 222 7.32 -18.10 5.01
CA TRP A 222 8.63 -18.05 5.64
C TRP A 222 8.54 -18.17 7.17
N LEU A 223 7.59 -17.47 7.81
CA LEU A 223 7.34 -17.58 9.24
C LEU A 223 6.94 -18.99 9.67
N ARG A 224 6.00 -19.60 8.94
CA ARG A 224 5.55 -20.98 9.18
C ARG A 224 6.69 -21.99 9.06
N ASP A 225 7.53 -21.85 8.04
CA ASP A 225 8.69 -22.73 7.82
C ASP A 225 9.76 -22.54 8.90
N ASN A 226 9.75 -21.39 9.60
CA ASN A 226 10.61 -21.08 10.74
C ASN A 226 9.91 -21.29 12.11
N GLY A 227 8.75 -21.95 12.14
CA GLY A 227 8.09 -22.38 13.38
C GLY A 227 7.31 -21.30 14.12
N ILE A 228 7.04 -20.15 13.49
CA ILE A 228 6.15 -19.13 14.04
C ILE A 228 4.70 -19.46 13.69
N ALA A 229 3.80 -19.33 14.67
CA ALA A 229 2.38 -19.54 14.48
C ALA A 229 1.78 -18.41 13.63
N VAL A 230 1.17 -18.77 12.50
CA VAL A 230 0.49 -17.89 11.55
C VAL A 230 -0.82 -18.51 11.10
N PRO A 231 -1.78 -17.75 10.57
CA PRO A 231 -3.03 -18.29 10.02
C PRO A 231 -2.77 -19.32 8.90
N GLU A 232 -3.71 -20.26 8.75
CA GLU A 232 -3.69 -21.18 7.62
C GLU A 232 -3.95 -20.43 6.32
N VAL A 233 -3.03 -20.58 5.36
CA VAL A 233 -3.25 -20.14 3.98
C VAL A 233 -4.13 -21.18 3.28
N ALA A 234 -5.43 -20.90 3.21
CA ALA A 234 -6.41 -21.78 2.57
C ALA A 234 -6.21 -21.84 1.05
N ALA A 235 -5.84 -20.72 0.43
CA ALA A 235 -5.44 -20.66 -0.97
C ALA A 235 -4.59 -19.43 -1.26
N PHE A 236 -3.70 -19.55 -2.24
CA PHE A 236 -3.01 -18.42 -2.85
C PHE A 236 -2.89 -18.68 -4.36
N ALA A 237 -3.28 -17.71 -5.17
CA ALA A 237 -3.14 -17.77 -6.61
C ALA A 237 -3.02 -16.37 -7.19
N GLU A 238 -2.10 -16.19 -8.14
CA GLU A 238 -1.77 -14.90 -8.74
C GLU A 238 -1.45 -13.85 -7.67
N ASP A 239 -2.38 -12.93 -7.41
CA ASP A 239 -2.28 -11.84 -6.45
C ASP A 239 -3.29 -11.94 -5.30
N VAL A 240 -4.00 -13.06 -5.17
CA VAL A 240 -5.06 -13.24 -4.17
C VAL A 240 -4.61 -14.22 -3.08
N LEU A 241 -4.61 -13.74 -1.84
CA LEU A 241 -4.35 -14.50 -0.62
C LEU A 241 -5.68 -14.75 0.10
N VAL A 242 -5.93 -16.02 0.44
CA VAL A 242 -7.07 -16.44 1.23
C VAL A 242 -6.58 -17.11 2.51
N LEU A 243 -6.89 -16.52 3.65
CA LEU A 243 -6.58 -17.03 4.98
C LEU A 243 -7.82 -17.64 5.61
N ALA A 244 -7.68 -18.79 6.25
CA ALA A 244 -8.76 -19.35 7.06
C ALA A 244 -9.01 -18.47 8.30
N ASP A 245 -10.27 -18.19 8.59
CA ASP A 245 -10.66 -17.54 9.83
C ASP A 245 -10.36 -18.47 11.02
N THR A 246 -9.54 -18.00 11.95
CA THR A 246 -9.14 -18.77 13.13
C THR A 246 -10.25 -18.82 14.18
N GLY A 247 -11.28 -17.98 14.05
CA GLY A 247 -12.32 -17.79 15.07
C GLY A 247 -11.79 -17.21 16.39
N THR A 248 -10.55 -16.74 16.39
CA THR A 248 -9.82 -16.28 17.57
C THR A 248 -9.60 -14.78 17.48
N ARG A 249 -9.88 -14.06 18.56
CA ARG A 249 -9.75 -12.59 18.61
C ARG A 249 -8.30 -12.16 18.78
N SER A 250 -8.01 -10.92 18.37
CA SER A 250 -6.77 -10.22 18.68
C SER A 250 -6.60 -9.97 20.19
N LEU A 251 -5.36 -9.74 20.62
CA LEU A 251 -5.06 -9.37 22.01
C LEU A 251 -5.55 -7.96 22.35
N ALA A 252 -5.78 -7.08 21.37
CA ALA A 252 -6.41 -5.77 21.59
C ALA A 252 -7.81 -5.88 22.21
N GLU A 253 -8.55 -6.96 21.93
CA GLU A 253 -9.87 -7.22 22.52
C GLU A 253 -9.82 -8.05 23.81
N ALA A 254 -8.63 -8.35 24.33
CA ALA A 254 -8.51 -9.17 25.53
C ALA A 254 -9.11 -8.46 26.75
N THR A 255 -10.07 -9.11 27.41
CA THR A 255 -10.67 -8.63 28.67
C THR A 255 -10.03 -9.27 29.91
N GLY A 256 -8.89 -9.94 29.73
CA GLY A 256 -8.19 -10.70 30.78
C GLY A 256 -7.25 -9.85 31.63
N ASP A 257 -6.32 -10.51 32.32
CA ASP A 257 -5.27 -9.82 33.08
C ASP A 257 -4.30 -9.08 32.13
N PRO A 258 -4.15 -7.74 32.24
CA PRO A 258 -3.20 -6.97 31.46
C PRO A 258 -1.77 -7.51 31.48
N ALA A 259 -1.31 -8.05 32.62
CA ALA A 259 0.02 -8.62 32.74
C ALA A 259 0.17 -9.91 31.90
N GLU A 260 -0.88 -10.71 31.77
CA GLU A 260 -0.88 -11.91 30.91
C GLU A 260 -0.83 -11.53 29.42
N VAL A 261 -1.57 -10.48 29.02
CA VAL A 261 -1.53 -9.93 27.65
C VAL A 261 -0.12 -9.45 27.32
N GLY A 262 0.46 -8.59 28.17
CA GLY A 262 1.83 -8.11 27.99
C GLY A 262 2.85 -9.24 27.94
N ALA A 263 2.76 -10.21 28.85
CA ALA A 263 3.68 -11.35 28.87
C ALA A 263 3.56 -12.25 27.64
N LEU A 264 2.35 -12.47 27.11
CA LEU A 264 2.16 -13.22 25.87
C LEU A 264 2.76 -12.45 24.68
N LEU A 265 2.45 -11.17 24.55
CA LEU A 265 2.98 -10.31 23.50
C LEU A 265 4.52 -10.30 23.50
N GLY A 266 5.13 -10.21 24.69
CA GLY A 266 6.59 -10.21 24.86
C GLY A 266 7.25 -11.54 24.49
N ARG A 267 6.62 -12.68 24.84
CA ARG A 267 7.11 -14.01 24.42
C ARG A 267 6.99 -14.21 22.91
N THR A 268 5.88 -13.77 22.31
CA THR A 268 5.65 -13.85 20.87
C THR A 268 6.70 -13.03 20.11
N LEU A 269 6.94 -11.77 20.52
CA LEU A 269 7.94 -10.94 19.87
C LEU A 269 9.35 -11.50 20.01
N ARG A 270 9.67 -12.03 21.20
CA ARG A 270 10.97 -12.66 21.45
C ARG A 270 11.19 -13.84 20.52
N ALA A 271 10.20 -14.72 20.37
CA ALA A 271 10.30 -15.86 19.46
C ALA A 271 10.55 -15.41 18.01
N LEU A 272 9.90 -14.33 17.57
CA LEU A 272 10.12 -13.72 16.26
C LEU A 272 11.53 -13.14 16.12
N HIS A 273 12.00 -12.37 17.10
CA HIS A 273 13.31 -11.73 17.10
C HIS A 273 14.48 -12.71 17.29
N GLU A 274 14.24 -13.91 17.82
CA GLU A 274 15.23 -14.99 17.95
C GLU A 274 15.40 -15.80 16.65
N LEU A 275 14.59 -15.55 15.61
CA LEU A 275 14.78 -16.16 14.30
C LEU A 275 16.14 -15.76 13.68
N PRO A 276 16.77 -16.63 12.88
CA PRO A 276 18.04 -16.31 12.22
C PRO A 276 17.88 -15.15 11.21
N VAL A 277 18.30 -13.94 11.60
CA VAL A 277 18.19 -12.73 10.76
C VAL A 277 18.87 -12.87 9.39
N ALA A 278 19.93 -13.68 9.30
CA ALA A 278 20.66 -13.94 8.06
C ALA A 278 19.82 -14.73 7.04
N ASP A 279 18.83 -15.50 7.50
CA ASP A 279 17.98 -16.35 6.66
C ASP A 279 16.69 -15.65 6.23
N CYS A 280 16.44 -14.43 6.74
CA CYS A 280 15.29 -13.62 6.35
C CYS A 280 15.57 -12.90 5.01
N PRO A 281 14.79 -13.18 3.95
CA PRO A 281 15.01 -12.60 2.63
C PRO A 281 14.48 -11.16 2.51
N PHE A 282 13.63 -10.73 3.43
CA PHE A 282 12.92 -9.45 3.36
C PHE A 282 13.76 -8.33 3.97
N ASP A 283 13.92 -7.23 3.24
CA ASP A 283 14.64 -6.05 3.72
C ASP A 283 13.64 -4.99 4.19
N ALA A 284 13.75 -4.62 5.46
CA ALA A 284 12.89 -3.61 6.07
C ALA A 284 13.73 -2.62 6.89
N ARG A 285 15.03 -2.52 6.57
CA ARG A 285 15.98 -1.64 7.22
C ARG A 285 15.53 -0.20 7.15
N LEU A 286 16.08 0.62 8.04
CA LEU A 286 15.68 2.01 8.19
C LEU A 286 15.79 2.81 6.88
N GLU A 287 16.75 2.50 6.01
CA GLU A 287 16.86 3.11 4.67
C GLU A 287 15.61 2.87 3.82
N VAL A 288 15.09 1.64 3.82
CA VAL A 288 13.89 1.25 3.06
C VAL A 288 12.64 1.89 3.69
N THR A 289 12.53 1.82 5.00
CA THR A 289 11.36 2.32 5.73
C THR A 289 11.28 3.86 5.68
N LEU A 290 12.40 4.58 5.80
CA LEU A 290 12.43 6.04 5.65
C LEU A 290 12.09 6.48 4.22
N ALA A 291 12.52 5.74 3.20
CA ALA A 291 12.14 6.03 1.82
C ALA A 291 10.62 5.90 1.63
N GLN A 292 10.00 4.87 2.22
CA GLN A 292 8.54 4.72 2.19
C GLN A 292 7.81 5.81 2.99
N ALA A 293 8.32 6.16 4.17
CA ALA A 293 7.77 7.22 5.00
C ALA A 293 7.80 8.57 4.27
N ARG A 294 8.91 8.88 3.59
CA ARG A 294 9.04 10.06 2.73
C ARG A 294 7.95 10.11 1.66
N ARG A 295 7.69 9.00 0.97
CA ARG A 295 6.64 8.94 -0.06
C ARG A 295 5.27 9.21 0.52
N ASN A 296 4.94 8.56 1.64
CA ASN A 296 3.68 8.77 2.33
C ASN A 296 3.45 10.26 2.66
N VAL A 297 4.50 10.98 3.08
CA VAL A 297 4.46 12.43 3.32
C VAL A 297 4.22 13.21 2.02
N VAL A 298 5.04 12.99 0.99
CA VAL A 298 4.98 13.72 -0.28
C VAL A 298 3.62 13.56 -0.97
N GLU A 299 3.04 12.37 -0.87
CA GLU A 299 1.78 12.01 -1.52
C GLU A 299 0.56 12.37 -0.67
N GLY A 300 0.77 12.72 0.61
CA GLY A 300 -0.28 13.08 1.56
C GLY A 300 -1.10 11.89 2.04
N PHE A 301 -0.46 10.73 2.21
CA PHE A 301 -1.06 9.53 2.79
C PHE A 301 -1.01 9.48 4.31
N VAL A 302 -0.30 10.41 4.93
CA VAL A 302 -0.17 10.49 6.38
C VAL A 302 -1.37 11.23 6.95
N ASP A 303 -2.15 10.54 7.80
CA ASP A 303 -3.26 11.14 8.54
C ASP A 303 -2.75 11.73 9.86
N ASN A 304 -2.44 13.02 9.85
CA ASN A 304 -1.96 13.70 11.06
C ASN A 304 -3.00 13.82 12.18
N ALA A 305 -4.28 13.50 11.91
CA ALA A 305 -5.30 13.43 12.95
C ALA A 305 -5.18 12.15 13.80
N ASP A 306 -4.53 11.12 13.27
CA ASP A 306 -4.27 9.84 13.96
C ASP A 306 -2.98 9.89 14.80
N PHE A 307 -2.23 11.00 14.75
CA PHE A 307 -0.97 11.12 15.49
C PHE A 307 -1.14 10.94 16.99
N ASP A 308 -0.10 10.37 17.61
CA ASP A 308 -0.02 10.23 19.06
C ASP A 308 -0.24 11.60 19.73
N GLY A 309 -0.80 11.57 20.95
CA GLY A 309 -1.22 12.77 21.66
C GLY A 309 -0.14 13.85 21.80
N ASP A 310 1.13 13.45 21.93
CA ASP A 310 2.30 14.32 22.03
C ASP A 310 2.91 14.71 20.68
N HIS A 311 2.43 14.15 19.57
CA HIS A 311 2.81 14.49 18.20
C HIS A 311 1.75 15.30 17.44
N ARG A 312 0.55 15.51 17.99
CA ARG A 312 -0.58 16.22 17.32
C ARG A 312 -0.29 17.61 16.74
N GLU A 313 0.72 18.31 17.26
CA GLU A 313 1.11 19.63 16.74
C GLU A 313 2.09 19.55 15.56
N LEU A 314 2.62 18.36 15.26
CA LEU A 314 3.57 18.13 14.19
C LEU A 314 2.86 17.96 12.86
N THR A 315 3.52 18.42 11.79
CA THR A 315 3.13 18.07 10.42
C THR A 315 3.91 16.84 9.96
N PRO A 316 3.40 16.05 9.01
CA PRO A 316 4.12 14.92 8.42
C PRO A 316 5.52 15.31 7.89
N GLU A 317 5.68 16.51 7.32
CA GLU A 317 6.98 17.01 6.84
C GLU A 317 7.96 17.26 8.00
N THR A 318 7.46 17.81 9.10
CA THR A 318 8.26 18.07 10.30
C THR A 318 8.70 16.76 10.96
N VAL A 319 7.81 15.76 11.01
CA VAL A 319 8.12 14.41 11.48
C VAL A 319 9.22 13.79 10.61
N HIS A 320 9.07 13.81 9.29
CA HIS A 320 10.07 13.29 8.37
C HIS A 320 11.44 13.99 8.49
N GLU A 321 11.47 15.33 8.61
CA GLU A 321 12.72 16.07 8.83
C GLU A 321 13.41 15.64 10.14
N ARG A 322 12.63 15.46 11.22
CA ARG A 322 13.16 14.95 12.50
C ARG A 322 13.73 13.54 12.35
N LEU A 323 13.04 12.65 11.66
CA LEU A 323 13.49 11.26 11.45
C LEU A 323 14.79 11.18 10.64
N VAL A 324 14.98 12.06 9.65
CA VAL A 324 16.22 12.16 8.88
C VAL A 324 17.36 12.73 9.72
N THR A 325 17.10 13.76 10.52
CA THR A 325 18.14 14.44 11.33
C THR A 325 18.53 13.68 12.59
N GLN A 326 17.61 12.93 13.19
CA GLN A 326 17.81 12.17 14.43
C GLN A 326 18.01 10.68 14.19
N ARG A 327 18.35 10.29 12.95
CA ARG A 327 18.58 8.89 12.56
C ARG A 327 19.55 8.20 13.54
N PRO A 328 19.21 7.03 14.11
CA PRO A 328 20.13 6.27 14.96
C PRO A 328 21.41 5.89 14.23
N ASP A 329 22.54 5.89 14.94
CA ASP A 329 23.87 5.59 14.38
C ASP A 329 24.02 4.13 13.89
N GLY A 330 23.16 3.22 14.34
CA GLY A 330 23.20 1.81 13.94
C GLY A 330 21.94 1.04 14.28
N GLU A 331 21.72 -0.04 13.52
CA GLU A 331 20.58 -0.95 13.64
C GLU A 331 20.99 -2.26 14.31
N ASP A 332 20.26 -2.66 15.36
CA ASP A 332 20.34 -4.00 15.96
C ASP A 332 19.38 -4.93 15.22
N LEU A 333 19.86 -5.46 14.09
CA LEU A 333 19.03 -6.17 13.11
C LEU A 333 18.52 -7.50 13.65
N VAL A 334 17.21 -7.62 13.68
CA VAL A 334 16.43 -8.85 13.92
C VAL A 334 15.38 -9.00 12.82
N VAL A 335 14.64 -10.10 12.83
CA VAL A 335 13.44 -10.22 12.00
C VAL A 335 12.30 -9.54 12.73
N THR A 336 11.82 -8.42 12.19
CA THR A 336 10.72 -7.64 12.77
C THR A 336 9.41 -7.90 12.04
N HIS A 337 8.30 -7.90 12.74
CA HIS A 337 6.94 -7.89 12.21
C HIS A 337 6.67 -6.65 11.37
N GLY A 338 7.13 -5.50 11.85
CA GLY A 338 7.02 -4.20 11.20
C GLY A 338 5.74 -3.41 11.48
N ASP A 339 4.84 -3.97 12.30
CA ASP A 339 3.61 -3.38 12.84
C ASP A 339 3.15 -4.21 14.06
N PHE A 340 4.02 -4.36 15.07
CA PHE A 340 3.79 -5.31 16.15
C PHE A 340 2.97 -4.71 17.29
N THR A 341 1.65 -4.85 17.21
CA THR A 341 0.68 -4.33 18.19
C THR A 341 -0.15 -5.46 18.81
N PRO A 342 -0.87 -5.24 19.92
CA PRO A 342 -1.85 -6.19 20.43
C PRO A 342 -2.93 -6.58 19.40
N GLY A 343 -3.25 -5.70 18.43
CA GLY A 343 -4.20 -5.98 17.35
C GLY A 343 -3.71 -7.06 16.39
N ASN A 344 -2.39 -7.15 16.18
CA ASN A 344 -1.78 -8.04 15.20
C ASN A 344 -1.30 -9.38 15.78
N VAL A 345 -1.67 -9.67 17.03
CA VAL A 345 -1.42 -10.96 17.68
C VAL A 345 -2.73 -11.53 18.19
N LEU A 346 -3.08 -12.74 17.75
CA LEU A 346 -4.27 -13.44 18.20
C LEU A 346 -4.03 -14.13 19.54
N ALA A 347 -5.10 -14.37 20.30
CA ALA A 347 -5.03 -15.21 21.49
C ALA A 347 -4.37 -16.56 21.17
N GLY A 348 -3.35 -16.94 21.95
CA GLY A 348 -2.51 -18.11 21.66
C GLY A 348 -1.21 -17.81 20.91
N GLY A 349 -0.96 -16.56 20.52
CA GLY A 349 0.34 -16.11 19.98
C GLY A 349 0.51 -16.27 18.47
N THR A 350 -0.58 -16.39 17.72
CA THR A 350 -0.55 -16.38 16.24
C THR A 350 -0.40 -14.94 15.75
N VAL A 351 0.58 -14.67 14.88
CA VAL A 351 0.80 -13.33 14.31
C VAL A 351 0.07 -13.18 12.97
N ILE A 352 -0.52 -12.01 12.73
CA ILE A 352 -1.28 -11.65 11.51
C ILE A 352 -0.79 -10.32 10.93
N ASP A 353 -1.22 -9.95 9.74
CA ASP A 353 -0.85 -8.67 9.10
C ASP A 353 0.66 -8.46 8.94
N VAL A 354 1.35 -9.56 8.61
CA VAL A 354 2.81 -9.62 8.48
C VAL A 354 3.33 -9.03 7.17
N GLY A 355 2.56 -8.24 6.43
CA GLY A 355 2.95 -7.70 5.12
C GLY A 355 4.20 -6.82 5.17
N ALA A 356 4.46 -6.18 6.32
CA ALA A 356 5.60 -5.31 6.57
C ALA A 356 6.85 -6.03 7.11
N LEU A 357 6.79 -7.36 7.33
CA LEU A 357 7.86 -8.11 7.97
C LEU A 357 9.17 -8.02 7.19
N GLY A 358 10.27 -7.94 7.93
CA GLY A 358 11.61 -8.07 7.38
C GLY A 358 12.72 -7.73 8.36
N ARG A 359 13.94 -7.66 7.85
CA ARG A 359 15.12 -7.34 8.67
C ARG A 359 15.12 -5.86 9.00
N ALA A 360 15.02 -5.51 10.28
CA ALA A 360 15.08 -4.14 10.77
C ALA A 360 15.62 -4.13 12.21
N ASP A 361 15.87 -2.94 12.74
CA ASP A 361 16.20 -2.78 14.16
C ASP A 361 15.03 -3.26 15.05
N ARG A 362 15.32 -4.04 16.09
CA ARG A 362 14.32 -4.58 17.04
C ARG A 362 13.39 -3.52 17.64
N TYR A 363 13.83 -2.27 17.75
CA TYR A 363 13.04 -1.19 18.33
C TYR A 363 11.88 -0.78 17.42
N ARG A 364 11.88 -1.19 16.15
CA ARG A 364 10.72 -1.03 15.26
C ARG A 364 9.47 -1.69 15.84
N ASP A 365 9.58 -2.90 16.37
CA ASP A 365 8.45 -3.61 16.96
C ASP A 365 8.26 -3.26 18.45
N LEU A 366 9.35 -3.08 19.20
CA LEU A 366 9.27 -2.78 20.63
C LEU A 366 8.58 -1.43 20.91
N ALA A 367 8.78 -0.43 20.03
CA ALA A 367 8.15 0.88 20.18
C ALA A 367 6.62 0.81 20.06
N LEU A 368 6.12 0.07 19.07
CA LEU A 368 4.67 -0.06 18.82
C LEU A 368 3.99 -0.89 19.89
N ALA A 369 4.63 -2.00 20.28
CA ALA A 369 4.14 -2.82 21.38
C ALA A 369 4.04 -2.04 22.69
N GLU A 370 5.08 -1.25 23.03
CA GLU A 370 5.06 -0.41 24.21
C GLU A 370 3.97 0.67 24.13
N ARG A 371 3.86 1.36 22.99
CA ARG A 371 2.85 2.42 22.77
C ARG A 371 1.45 1.89 23.05
N ASP A 372 1.05 0.83 22.36
CA ASP A 372 -0.31 0.30 22.44
C ASP A 372 -0.58 -0.37 23.79
N LEU A 373 0.37 -1.13 24.35
CA LEU A 373 0.20 -1.68 25.70
C LEU A 373 0.04 -0.58 26.75
N SER A 374 0.79 0.52 26.63
CA SER A 374 0.67 1.65 27.56
C SER A 374 -0.70 2.32 27.45
N GLY A 375 -1.23 2.46 26.24
CA GLY A 375 -2.54 3.06 25.97
C GLY A 375 -3.71 2.20 26.43
N ASP A 376 -3.68 0.91 26.11
CA ASP A 376 -4.85 0.03 26.22
C ASP A 376 -4.87 -0.78 27.53
N PHE A 377 -3.70 -1.17 28.04
CA PHE A 377 -3.56 -2.14 29.13
C PHE A 377 -2.79 -1.59 30.35
N GLY A 378 -2.09 -0.47 30.20
CA GLY A 378 -1.37 0.23 31.26
C GLY A 378 -0.02 -0.38 31.65
N VAL A 379 0.61 0.22 32.67
CA VAL A 379 2.02 -0.02 33.03
C VAL A 379 2.34 -1.47 33.41
N GLU A 380 1.38 -2.19 34.01
CA GLU A 380 1.60 -3.59 34.42
C GLU A 380 1.83 -4.49 33.22
N ALA A 381 1.10 -4.26 32.12
CA ALA A 381 1.27 -4.99 30.87
C ALA A 381 2.63 -4.69 30.21
N VAL A 382 3.05 -3.41 30.21
CA VAL A 382 4.36 -2.99 29.66
C VAL A 382 5.51 -3.63 30.44
N VAL A 383 5.43 -3.65 31.77
CA VAL A 383 6.44 -4.30 32.62
C VAL A 383 6.50 -5.81 32.34
N ALA A 384 5.34 -6.47 32.24
CA ALA A 384 5.25 -7.89 31.93
C ALA A 384 5.79 -8.20 30.52
N PHE A 385 5.53 -7.32 29.54
CA PHE A 385 6.03 -7.40 28.18
C PHE A 385 7.56 -7.38 28.11
N PHE A 386 8.20 -6.34 28.64
CA PHE A 386 9.67 -6.23 28.60
C PHE A 386 10.35 -7.33 29.42
N THR A 387 9.73 -7.76 30.53
CA THR A 387 10.20 -8.89 31.34
C THR A 387 10.16 -10.20 30.54
N ALA A 388 9.05 -10.48 29.87
CA ALA A 388 8.88 -11.68 29.06
C ALA A 388 9.76 -11.68 27.80
N TYR A 389 9.89 -10.51 27.16
CA TYR A 389 10.80 -10.30 26.03
C TYR A 389 12.27 -10.47 26.44
N GLY A 390 12.62 -10.11 27.68
CA GLY A 390 13.97 -10.28 28.23
C GLY A 390 14.87 -9.04 28.07
N LEU A 391 14.29 -7.84 27.94
CA LEU A 391 15.02 -6.57 27.85
C LEU A 391 14.71 -5.73 29.10
N THR A 392 15.67 -5.66 30.02
CA THR A 392 15.48 -5.01 31.33
C THR A 392 15.74 -3.50 31.33
N ALA A 393 16.41 -2.98 30.30
CA ALA A 393 16.76 -1.57 30.19
C ALA A 393 16.66 -1.12 28.71
N PRO A 394 15.43 -0.88 28.20
CA PRO A 394 15.27 -0.43 26.83
C PRO A 394 15.81 1.00 26.61
N GLU A 395 16.37 1.24 25.42
CA GLU A 395 16.87 2.53 24.99
C GLU A 395 15.70 3.45 24.62
N ARG A 396 15.36 4.35 25.53
CA ARG A 396 14.24 5.30 25.36
C ARG A 396 14.31 6.08 24.04
N ALA A 397 15.51 6.55 23.65
CA ALA A 397 15.71 7.31 22.42
C ALA A 397 15.34 6.50 21.16
N LYS A 398 15.62 5.19 21.12
CA LYS A 398 15.23 4.33 19.99
C LYS A 398 13.72 4.06 19.99
N LEU A 399 13.14 3.79 21.16
CA LEU A 399 11.69 3.60 21.26
C LEU A 399 10.94 4.87 20.79
N ASP A 400 11.39 6.06 21.19
CA ASP A 400 10.80 7.33 20.76
C ASP A 400 10.98 7.56 19.25
N TYR A 401 12.16 7.23 18.71
CA TYR A 401 12.43 7.35 17.27
C TYR A 401 11.51 6.46 16.43
N TYR A 402 11.37 5.18 16.80
CA TYR A 402 10.54 4.24 16.02
C TYR A 402 9.04 4.47 16.22
N ARG A 403 8.62 5.00 17.38
CA ARG A 403 7.25 5.50 17.55
C ARG A 403 6.97 6.71 16.65
N LEU A 404 7.90 7.67 16.57
CA LEU A 404 7.80 8.81 15.65
C LEU A 404 7.82 8.37 14.17
N LEU A 405 8.54 7.30 13.83
CA LEU A 405 8.57 6.76 12.47
C LEU A 405 7.21 6.22 12.04
N ASP A 406 6.50 5.57 12.95
CA ASP A 406 5.19 4.96 12.69
C ASP A 406 4.11 5.97 12.35
N GLU A 407 4.24 7.20 12.86
CA GLU A 407 3.35 8.33 12.49
C GLU A 407 3.30 8.59 10.99
N LEU A 408 4.27 8.10 10.21
CA LEU A 408 4.30 8.28 8.76
C LEU A 408 3.69 7.11 7.97
N PHE A 409 2.99 6.16 8.61
CA PHE A 409 2.37 4.99 7.99
C PHE A 409 0.88 4.89 8.29
#